data_AF-A0A5E4LFW0-F1
#
_entry.id   AF-A0A5E4LFW0-F1
#
_cell.length_a   1.000
_cell.length_b   1.000
_cell.length_c   1.000
_cell.angle_alpha   90.00
_cell.angle_beta   90.00
_cell.angle_gamma   90.00
#
_symmetry.space_group_name_H-M   'P 1'
#
loop_
_entity.id
_entity.type
_entity.pdbx_description
1 polymer ?
#
loop_
_entity_poly.entity_id
_entity_poly.type
_entity_poly.pdbx_seq_one_letter_code
_entity_poly.pdbx_strand_id
1 'polypeptide(L)'
;MKIQRTPSSVSPTASQLRILVFGNPLARIDSAAVKIAKKLEGKLPGAEFVRFDTSEDLEAECPELLILDAVVGLEKPRLVTLEELELSARPLSLHGFDLTWSLLLLKKLGKLKKATIIGVPAKKSMRESLPEVEKILRKLV
;
A
#
# COMPACT_ATOMS: atom_id res chain seq x y z
N MET A 1 27.97 -9.31 27.66
CA MET A 1 27.60 -10.35 26.67
C MET A 1 26.97 -9.66 25.46
N LYS A 2 27.68 -9.60 24.33
CA LYS A 2 27.17 -9.07 23.06
C LYS A 2 26.50 -10.22 22.31
N ILE A 3 25.19 -10.13 22.10
CA ILE A 3 24.47 -11.09 21.27
C ILE A 3 24.55 -10.57 19.84
N GLN A 4 25.54 -11.03 19.09
CA GLN A 4 25.56 -10.90 17.64
C GLN A 4 24.44 -11.79 17.10
N ARG A 5 23.39 -11.20 16.54
CA ARG A 5 22.46 -11.91 15.67
C ARG A 5 22.95 -11.72 14.25
N THR A 6 23.27 -12.84 13.63
CA THR A 6 23.76 -13.01 12.26
C THR A 6 22.89 -12.27 11.24
N PRO A 7 23.48 -11.60 10.23
CA PRO A 7 22.72 -11.12 9.08
C PRO A 7 22.31 -12.33 8.25
N SER A 8 21.03 -12.68 8.25
CA SER A 8 20.50 -13.67 7.32
C SER A 8 20.63 -13.13 5.90
N SER A 9 21.43 -13.85 5.12
CA SER A 9 21.72 -13.61 3.72
C SER A 9 20.45 -13.65 2.86
N VAL A 10 20.05 -12.49 2.36
CA VAL A 10 19.24 -12.40 1.13
C VAL A 10 19.99 -11.50 0.17
N SER A 11 20.43 -12.10 -0.94
CA SER A 11 21.11 -11.45 -2.05
C SER A 11 20.21 -10.38 -2.69
N PRO A 12 20.72 -9.19 -3.01
CA PRO A 12 19.94 -8.15 -3.68
C PRO A 12 19.76 -8.57 -5.14
N THR A 13 18.62 -9.17 -5.46
CA THR A 13 18.35 -9.70 -6.80
C THR A 13 17.21 -8.90 -7.39
N ALA A 14 17.52 -8.07 -8.41
CA ALA A 14 16.63 -7.26 -9.23
C ALA A 14 15.60 -6.41 -8.45
N SER A 15 15.79 -5.08 -8.43
CA SER A 15 14.89 -4.04 -7.91
C SER A 15 13.44 -4.51 -7.71
N GLN A 16 13.16 -5.10 -6.54
CA GLN A 16 11.82 -5.59 -6.24
C GLN A 16 10.94 -4.38 -5.98
N LEU A 17 9.80 -4.31 -6.66
CA LEU A 17 8.78 -3.30 -6.45
C LEU A 17 8.17 -3.52 -5.05
N ARG A 18 8.48 -2.63 -4.11
CA ARG A 18 7.93 -2.69 -2.75
C ARG A 18 6.52 -2.11 -2.73
N ILE A 19 5.56 -2.91 -2.29
CA ILE A 19 4.15 -2.55 -2.16
C ILE A 19 3.84 -2.47 -0.66
N LEU A 20 3.59 -1.26 -0.18
CA LEU A 20 3.26 -0.98 1.21
C LEU A 20 1.79 -1.29 1.45
N VAL A 21 1.51 -2.32 2.24
CA VAL A 21 0.18 -2.83 2.48
C VAL A 21 -0.34 -2.26 3.80
N PHE A 22 -1.35 -1.41 3.69
CA PHE A 22 -2.08 -0.86 4.82
C PHE A 22 -3.35 -1.67 5.06
N GLY A 23 -3.80 -1.62 6.31
CA GLY A 23 -5.07 -2.18 6.74
C GLY A 23 -4.95 -3.07 7.97
N ASN A 24 -6.00 -3.08 8.78
CA ASN A 24 -6.11 -3.86 9.99
C ASN A 24 -6.67 -5.27 9.69
N PRO A 25 -5.88 -6.34 9.86
CA PRO A 25 -6.34 -7.71 9.64
C PRO A 25 -7.43 -8.15 10.64
N LEU A 26 -7.54 -7.48 11.80
CA LEU A 26 -8.51 -7.80 12.85
C LEU A 26 -9.88 -7.16 12.57
N ALA A 27 -9.94 -6.11 11.75
CA ALA A 27 -11.20 -5.51 11.32
C ALA A 27 -11.69 -6.20 10.03
N ARG A 28 -12.87 -6.82 10.08
CA ARG A 28 -13.45 -7.57 8.94
C ARG A 28 -13.52 -6.76 7.64
N ILE A 29 -13.78 -5.47 7.75
CA ILE A 29 -13.97 -4.51 6.64
C ILE A 29 -12.62 -4.06 6.03
N ASP A 30 -11.55 -4.14 6.81
CA ASP A 30 -10.27 -3.54 6.51
C ASP A 30 -9.20 -4.58 6.10
N SER A 31 -9.39 -5.83 6.55
CA SER A 31 -8.55 -6.97 6.16
C SER A 31 -8.47 -7.28 4.65
N ALA A 32 -9.22 -6.57 3.78
CA ALA A 32 -9.28 -6.83 2.35
C ALA A 32 -7.90 -6.66 1.68
N ALA A 33 -7.21 -5.53 1.90
CA ALA A 33 -5.89 -5.26 1.33
C ALA A 33 -4.85 -6.29 1.82
N VAL A 34 -4.81 -6.55 3.13
CA VAL A 34 -3.92 -7.55 3.75
C VAL A 34 -4.16 -8.97 3.19
N LYS A 35 -5.42 -9.36 3.01
CA LYS A 35 -5.78 -10.68 2.44
C LYS A 35 -5.39 -10.80 0.97
N ILE A 36 -5.54 -9.74 0.20
CA ILE A 36 -5.13 -9.70 -1.21
C ILE A 36 -3.60 -9.82 -1.30
N ALA A 37 -2.87 -9.02 -0.54
CA ALA A 37 -1.41 -9.10 -0.48
C ALA A 37 -0.92 -10.52 -0.17
N LYS A 38 -1.44 -11.14 0.90
CA LYS A 38 -1.11 -12.53 1.27
C LYS A 38 -1.45 -13.56 0.18
N LYS A 39 -2.43 -13.30 -0.69
CA LYS A 39 -2.81 -14.20 -1.79
C LYS A 39 -1.96 -14.01 -3.05
N LEU A 40 -1.37 -12.84 -3.22
CA LEU A 40 -0.51 -12.46 -4.35
C LEU A 40 0.97 -12.61 -4.02
N GLU A 41 1.33 -12.67 -2.75
CA GLU A 41 2.65 -13.01 -2.25
C GLU A 41 3.13 -14.34 -2.87
N GLY A 42 4.32 -14.31 -3.48
CA GLY A 42 4.88 -15.45 -4.21
C GLY A 42 4.27 -15.74 -5.59
N LYS A 43 3.24 -15.00 -6.02
CA LYS A 43 2.64 -15.12 -7.38
C LYS A 43 3.05 -14.01 -8.33
N LEU A 44 3.59 -12.92 -7.81
CA LEU A 44 4.12 -11.79 -8.57
C LEU A 44 5.65 -11.76 -8.42
N PRO A 45 6.41 -12.35 -9.35
CA PRO A 45 7.87 -12.26 -9.33
C PRO A 45 8.27 -10.79 -9.49
N GLY A 46 9.16 -10.30 -8.63
CA GLY A 46 9.62 -8.90 -8.67
C GLY A 46 8.78 -7.92 -7.83
N ALA A 47 7.77 -8.38 -7.10
CA ALA A 47 7.06 -7.56 -6.11
C ALA A 47 7.28 -8.07 -4.68
N GLU A 48 7.48 -7.16 -3.74
CA GLU A 48 7.56 -7.44 -2.31
C GLU A 48 6.38 -6.76 -1.61
N PHE A 49 5.56 -7.52 -0.88
CA PHE A 49 4.47 -6.96 -0.08
C PHE A 49 4.96 -6.71 1.35
N VAL A 50 5.07 -5.44 1.72
CA VAL A 50 5.54 -5.01 3.05
C VAL A 50 4.36 -4.50 3.84
N ARG A 51 4.07 -5.12 4.99
CA ARG A 51 2.99 -4.64 5.85
C ARG A 51 3.41 -3.35 6.56
N PHE A 52 2.55 -2.34 6.50
CA PHE A 52 2.74 -1.06 7.17
C PHE A 52 1.57 -0.80 8.11
N ASP A 53 1.87 -0.74 9.42
CA ASP A 53 0.86 -0.51 10.46
C ASP A 53 0.77 0.98 10.87
N THR A 54 1.81 1.79 10.60
CA THR A 54 1.95 3.19 11.01
C THR A 54 2.37 4.08 9.84
N SER A 55 1.70 5.23 9.65
CA SER A 55 2.06 6.19 8.60
C SER A 55 3.32 7.00 8.92
N GLU A 56 3.78 7.02 10.17
CA GLU A 56 4.97 7.74 10.62
C GLU A 56 6.26 7.20 9.97
N ASP A 57 6.30 5.92 9.65
CA ASP A 57 7.46 5.27 9.03
C ASP A 57 7.53 5.48 7.49
N LEU A 58 6.51 6.11 6.88
CA LEU A 58 6.45 6.35 5.43
C LEU A 58 7.61 7.20 4.89
N GLU A 59 8.18 8.05 5.74
CA GLU A 59 9.31 8.88 5.33
C GLU A 59 10.51 8.04 4.86
N ALA A 60 10.75 6.89 5.50
CA ALA A 60 11.86 5.99 5.16
C ALA A 60 11.70 5.32 3.78
N GLU A 61 10.49 5.28 3.25
CA GLU A 61 10.15 4.65 1.96
C GLU A 61 10.09 5.68 0.80
N CYS A 62 10.30 6.97 1.09
CA CYS A 62 10.40 8.02 0.08
C CYS A 62 11.63 7.80 -0.84
N PRO A 63 11.61 8.31 -2.10
CA PRO A 63 10.68 9.32 -2.64
C PRO A 63 9.52 8.79 -3.48
N GLU A 64 9.45 7.48 -3.72
CA GLU A 64 8.41 6.85 -4.55
C GLU A 64 7.70 5.75 -3.79
N LEU A 65 6.40 5.94 -3.54
CA LEU A 65 5.58 5.02 -2.78
C LEU A 65 4.58 4.29 -3.67
N LEU A 66 4.46 2.98 -3.46
CA LEU A 66 3.38 2.18 -3.99
C LEU A 66 2.62 1.55 -2.82
N ILE A 67 1.35 1.92 -2.68
CA ILE A 67 0.54 1.61 -1.50
C ILE A 67 -0.64 0.74 -1.92
N LEU A 68 -0.99 -0.25 -1.11
CA LEU A 68 -2.22 -1.04 -1.23
C LEU A 68 -3.03 -0.85 0.05
N ASP A 69 -4.21 -0.25 -0.05
CA ASP A 69 -5.02 0.11 1.12
C ASP A 69 -6.51 -0.23 0.92
N ALA A 70 -7.21 -0.53 2.01
CA ALA A 70 -8.64 -0.72 2.03
C ALA A 70 -9.36 0.64 2.17
N VAL A 71 -10.22 0.95 1.20
CA VAL A 71 -10.84 2.27 1.08
C VAL A 71 -12.35 2.17 1.24
N VAL A 72 -12.90 2.95 2.16
CA VAL A 72 -14.34 3.07 2.33
C VAL A 72 -14.90 4.04 1.29
N GLY A 73 -15.97 3.63 0.60
CA GLY A 73 -16.64 4.43 -0.42
C GLY A 73 -16.21 4.15 -1.86
N LEU A 74 -15.20 3.28 -2.07
CA LEU A 74 -14.92 2.74 -3.41
C LEU A 74 -15.90 1.63 -3.78
N GLU A 75 -16.32 1.62 -5.04
CA GLU A 75 -17.11 0.52 -5.61
C GLU A 75 -16.25 -0.53 -6.30
N LYS A 76 -15.09 -0.17 -6.83
CA LYS A 76 -14.17 -1.06 -7.55
C LYS A 76 -12.71 -0.70 -7.23
N PRO A 77 -11.79 -1.69 -7.26
CA PRO A 77 -10.37 -1.42 -7.18
C PRO A 77 -9.91 -0.42 -8.23
N ARG A 78 -9.17 0.61 -7.80
CA ARG A 78 -8.63 1.61 -8.71
C ARG A 78 -7.34 2.21 -8.20
N LEU A 79 -6.60 2.82 -9.12
CA LEU A 79 -5.49 3.68 -8.76
C LEU A 79 -6.03 5.03 -8.28
N VAL A 80 -5.37 5.56 -7.26
CA VAL A 80 -5.59 6.89 -6.69
C VAL A 80 -4.23 7.56 -6.65
N THR A 81 -4.13 8.75 -7.27
CA THR A 81 -2.90 9.54 -7.27
C THR A 81 -2.92 10.62 -6.18
N LEU A 82 -1.76 11.23 -5.90
CA LEU A 82 -1.66 12.33 -4.93
C LEU A 82 -2.52 13.53 -5.33
N GLU A 83 -2.62 13.81 -6.63
CA GLU A 83 -3.40 14.93 -7.16
C GLU A 83 -4.90 14.73 -6.89
N GLU A 84 -5.40 13.49 -7.00
CA GLU A 84 -6.78 13.18 -6.65
C GLU A 84 -7.07 13.39 -5.15
N LEU A 85 -6.08 13.09 -4.28
CA LEU A 85 -6.21 13.33 -2.85
C LEU A 85 -6.30 14.83 -2.53
N GLU A 86 -5.50 15.66 -3.20
CA GLU A 86 -5.51 17.12 -3.04
C GLU A 86 -6.83 17.76 -3.47
N LEU A 87 -7.44 17.26 -4.56
CA LEU A 87 -8.68 17.79 -5.14
C LEU A 87 -9.95 17.26 -4.46
N SER A 88 -9.85 16.24 -3.62
CA SER A 88 -11.02 15.59 -3.02
C SER A 88 -11.66 16.43 -1.91
N ALA A 89 -12.81 17.05 -2.18
CA ALA A 89 -13.63 17.76 -1.18
C ALA A 89 -14.26 16.82 -0.12
N ARG A 90 -14.25 15.51 -0.39
CA ARG A 90 -14.56 14.45 0.57
C ARG A 90 -13.35 13.52 0.59
N PRO A 91 -12.60 13.43 1.70
CA PRO A 91 -11.46 12.54 1.75
C PRO A 91 -11.92 11.11 1.46
N LEU A 92 -11.37 10.52 0.40
CA LEU A 92 -11.48 9.08 0.15
C LEU A 92 -10.95 8.43 1.43
N SER A 93 -11.76 7.62 2.11
CA SER A 93 -11.41 7.06 3.42
C SER A 93 -10.41 5.92 3.23
N LEU A 94 -9.15 6.31 2.98
CA LEU A 94 -7.92 5.53 3.07
C LEU A 94 -7.56 5.41 4.55
N HIS A 95 -8.21 4.50 5.27
CA HIS A 95 -8.20 4.52 6.74
C HIS A 95 -8.55 5.85 7.45
N GLY A 96 -8.94 6.88 6.68
CA GLY A 96 -9.53 8.15 7.08
C GLY A 96 -8.56 9.05 7.85
N PHE A 97 -8.04 10.08 7.17
CA PHE A 97 -7.23 11.19 7.72
C PHE A 97 -5.70 10.96 7.77
N ASP A 98 -5.19 9.96 8.50
CA ASP A 98 -3.75 9.91 8.80
C ASP A 98 -2.84 9.61 7.59
N LEU A 99 -3.19 8.63 6.75
CA LEU A 99 -2.38 8.29 5.57
C LEU A 99 -2.39 9.42 4.54
N THR A 100 -3.58 9.93 4.20
CA THR A 100 -3.73 11.06 3.28
C THR A 100 -2.92 12.26 3.76
N TRP A 101 -3.04 12.64 5.03
CA TRP A 101 -2.34 13.80 5.57
C TRP A 101 -0.82 13.59 5.62
N SER A 102 -0.37 12.38 5.98
CA SER A 102 1.05 12.02 5.96
C SER A 102 1.64 12.15 4.56
N LEU A 103 0.95 11.66 3.54
CA LEU A 103 1.38 11.76 2.13
C LEU A 103 1.43 13.21 1.64
N LEU A 104 0.38 14.01 1.94
CA LEU A 104 0.34 15.43 1.57
C LEU A 104 1.43 16.23 2.29
N LEU A 105 1.69 15.93 3.57
CA LEU A 105 2.76 16.55 4.34
C LEU A 105 4.13 16.20 3.77
N LEU A 106 4.42 14.93 3.50
CA LEU A 106 5.69 14.49 2.90
C LEU A 106 5.91 15.10 1.51
N LYS A 107 4.84 15.26 0.71
CA LYS A 107 4.89 15.97 -0.58
C LYS A 107 5.23 17.44 -0.37
N LYS A 108 4.57 18.12 0.58
CA LYS A 108 4.82 19.54 0.89
C LYS A 108 6.22 19.79 1.44
N LEU A 109 6.78 18.84 2.18
CA LEU A 109 8.17 18.85 2.65
C LEU A 109 9.19 18.53 1.55
N GLY A 110 8.74 18.20 0.33
CA GLY A 110 9.61 17.86 -0.80
C GLY A 110 10.26 16.48 -0.71
N LYS A 111 9.86 15.65 0.26
CA LYS A 111 10.42 14.30 0.48
C LYS A 111 9.77 13.27 -0.44
N LEU A 112 8.46 13.39 -0.65
CA LEU A 112 7.68 12.51 -1.52
C LEU A 112 7.57 13.11 -2.92
N LYS A 113 8.11 12.41 -3.93
CA LYS A 113 8.00 12.79 -5.34
C LYS A 113 6.76 12.19 -5.99
N LYS A 114 6.45 10.94 -5.66
CA LYS A 114 5.36 10.19 -6.27
C LYS A 114 4.76 9.22 -5.26
N ALA A 115 3.44 9.15 -5.18
CA ALA A 115 2.75 8.05 -4.55
C ALA A 115 1.64 7.52 -5.46
N THR A 116 1.61 6.20 -5.59
CA THR A 116 0.55 5.48 -6.29
C THR A 116 -0.18 4.63 -5.28
N ILE A 117 -1.47 4.86 -5.09
CA ILE A 117 -2.28 4.09 -4.16
C ILE A 117 -3.22 3.19 -4.95
N ILE A 118 -3.20 1.90 -4.65
CA ILE A 118 -4.14 0.91 -5.13
C ILE A 118 -5.23 0.78 -4.06
N GLY A 119 -6.35 1.47 -4.30
CA GLY A 119 -7.47 1.43 -3.38
C GLY A 119 -8.32 0.18 -3.59
N VAL A 120 -8.52 -0.61 -2.53
CA VAL A 120 -9.39 -1.79 -2.52
C VAL A 120 -10.72 -1.44 -1.83
N PRO A 121 -11.89 -1.68 -2.43
CA PRO A 121 -13.17 -1.45 -1.77
C PRO A 121 -13.31 -2.21 -0.45
N ALA A 122 -13.41 -1.49 0.66
CA ALA A 122 -13.53 -2.10 2.00
C ALA A 122 -14.84 -2.90 2.19
N LYS A 123 -15.91 -2.52 1.48
CA LYS A 123 -17.22 -3.18 1.55
C LYS A 123 -17.35 -4.42 0.68
N LYS A 124 -16.50 -4.61 -0.34
CA LYS A 124 -16.58 -5.78 -1.23
C LYS A 124 -15.73 -6.92 -0.69
N SER A 125 -16.10 -8.15 -1.07
CA SER A 125 -15.30 -9.30 -0.68
C SER A 125 -13.94 -9.28 -1.37
N MET A 126 -12.91 -9.81 -0.71
CA MET A 126 -11.57 -10.00 -1.31
C MET A 126 -11.66 -10.74 -2.65
N ARG A 127 -12.56 -11.73 -2.77
CA ARG A 127 -12.70 -12.55 -3.98
C ARG A 127 -13.10 -11.73 -5.20
N GLU A 128 -13.95 -10.72 -5.01
CA GLU A 128 -14.39 -9.83 -6.08
C GLU A 128 -13.29 -8.85 -6.49
N SER A 129 -12.48 -8.39 -5.52
CA SER A 129 -11.46 -7.36 -5.75
C SER A 129 -10.12 -7.93 -6.24
N LEU A 130 -9.82 -9.19 -5.91
CA LEU A 130 -8.56 -9.86 -6.24
C LEU A 130 -8.19 -9.82 -7.73
N PRO A 131 -9.05 -10.22 -8.69
CA PRO A 131 -8.67 -10.26 -10.10
C PRO A 131 -8.35 -8.87 -10.66
N GLU A 132 -9.06 -7.83 -10.21
CA GLU A 132 -8.80 -6.46 -10.65
C GLU A 132 -7.50 -5.91 -10.05
N VAL A 133 -7.26 -6.14 -8.75
CA VAL A 133 -6.00 -5.74 -8.10
C VAL A 133 -4.80 -6.46 -8.72
N GLU A 134 -4.91 -7.76 -8.98
CA GLU A 134 -3.87 -8.53 -9.66
C GLU A 134 -3.58 -7.96 -11.05
N LYS A 135 -4.62 -7.62 -11.81
CA LYS A 135 -4.47 -6.99 -13.14
C LYS A 135 -3.77 -5.63 -13.07
N ILE A 136 -4.06 -4.82 -12.04
CA ILE A 136 -3.40 -3.53 -11.82
C ILE A 136 -1.92 -3.76 -11.49
N LEU A 137 -1.62 -4.67 -10.56
CA LEU A 137 -0.26 -4.95 -10.13
C LEU A 137 0.62 -5.53 -11.25
N ARG A 138 0.07 -6.44 -12.07
CA ARG A 138 0.77 -7.01 -13.25
C ARG A 138 1.11 -5.98 -14.35
N LYS A 139 0.53 -4.78 -14.31
CA LYS A 139 0.91 -3.69 -15.22
C LYS A 139 2.01 -2.81 -14.65
N LEU A 140 2.25 -2.89 -13.34
CA LEU A 140 3.22 -2.08 -12.60
C LEU A 140 4.53 -2.83 -12.33
N VAL A 141 4.47 -4.17 -12.31
CA VAL A 141 5.61 -5.09 -12.28
C VAL A 141 5.94 -5.51 -13.72
#